data_AF-A0A2V9PUZ2-F1
#
_entry.id   AF-A0A2V9PUZ2-F1
#
_cell.length_a   1.000
_cell.length_b   1.000
_cell.length_c   1.000
_cell.angle_alpha   90.00
_cell.angle_beta   90.00
_cell.angle_gamma   90.00
#
_symmetry.space_group_name_H-M   'P 1'
#
loop_
_entity.id
_entity.type
_entity.pdbx_description
1 polymer ?
#
loop_
_entity_poly.entity_id
_entity_poly.type
_entity_poly.pdbx_seq_one_letter_code
_entity_poly.pdbx_strand_id
1 'polypeptide(L)'
;MAKKKAVTAPPKLTEAERNLIGHMEHGYQLETDSLGGNPVLRRLKDDEVVRPASANRNTVKGLEERALIVPGRGREPLTIVWRLKEAGRRQH
;
A
#
# COMPACT_ATOMS: atom_id res chain seq x y z
N MET A 1 -2.39 -17.94 -33.30
CA MET A 1 -2.63 -17.76 -31.85
C MET A 1 -1.59 -18.58 -31.08
N ALA A 2 -0.70 -17.95 -30.32
CA ALA A 2 0.25 -18.65 -29.46
C ALA A 2 0.23 -18.01 -28.08
N LYS A 3 -0.48 -18.66 -27.16
CA LYS A 3 -0.64 -18.24 -25.76
C LYS A 3 0.66 -18.58 -25.03
N LYS A 4 1.55 -17.60 -24.87
CA LYS A 4 2.72 -17.74 -23.98
C LYS A 4 2.22 -17.76 -22.54
N LYS A 5 2.08 -18.96 -21.97
CA LYS A 5 2.02 -19.16 -20.52
C LYS A 5 3.41 -18.85 -19.96
N ALA A 6 3.62 -17.60 -19.57
CA ALA A 6 4.76 -17.23 -18.75
C ALA A 6 4.50 -17.77 -17.34
N VAL A 7 5.37 -18.67 -16.91
CA VAL A 7 5.45 -19.18 -15.55
C VAL A 7 5.48 -18.01 -14.57
N THR A 8 4.57 -18.11 -13.61
CA THR A 8 4.30 -17.26 -12.45
C THR A 8 5.54 -17.07 -11.57
N ALA A 9 6.33 -16.03 -11.84
CA ALA A 9 7.06 -15.33 -10.79
C ALA A 9 6.09 -14.29 -10.20
N PRO A 10 5.97 -14.13 -8.87
CA PRO A 10 5.20 -13.02 -8.32
C PRO A 10 5.80 -11.73 -8.93
N PRO A 11 5.00 -10.90 -9.63
CA PRO A 11 5.53 -9.73 -10.30
C PRO A 11 6.30 -8.91 -9.28
N LYS A 12 7.60 -8.73 -9.52
CA LYS A 12 8.48 -7.94 -8.66
C LYS A 12 7.79 -6.62 -8.35
N LEU A 13 7.69 -6.25 -7.07
CA LEU A 13 7.08 -4.99 -6.67
C LEU A 13 7.72 -3.85 -7.46
N THR A 14 6.89 -3.00 -8.04
CA THR A 14 7.31 -1.77 -8.70
C THR A 14 8.02 -0.87 -7.69
N GLU A 15 8.84 0.07 -8.17
CA GLU A 15 9.55 1.00 -7.28
C GLU A 15 8.60 1.80 -6.41
N ALA A 16 7.45 2.22 -6.95
CA ALA A 16 6.40 2.90 -6.19
C ALA A 16 5.82 2.02 -5.06
N GLU A 17 5.51 0.75 -5.34
CA GLU A 17 5.02 -0.19 -4.34
C GLU A 17 6.06 -0.42 -3.22
N ARG A 18 7.33 -0.64 -3.59
CA ARG A 18 8.42 -0.84 -2.63
C ARG A 18 8.65 0.40 -1.77
N ASN A 19 8.59 1.59 -2.38
CA ASN A 19 8.75 2.85 -1.68
C ASN A 19 7.62 3.05 -0.65
N LEU A 20 6.36 2.77 -1.00
CA LEU A 20 5.23 2.84 -0.06
C LEU A 20 5.42 1.87 1.11
N ILE A 21 5.71 0.59 0.84
CA ILE A 21 5.92 -0.41 1.89
C ILE A 21 7.06 0.01 2.82
N GLY A 22 8.17 0.50 2.26
CA GLY A 22 9.30 1.00 3.05
C GLY A 22 8.89 2.11 4.01
N HIS A 23 8.17 3.13 3.53
CA HIS A 23 7.66 4.18 4.41
C HIS A 23 6.74 3.63 5.50
N MET A 24 5.85 2.68 5.15
CA MET A 24 4.95 2.07 6.11
C MET A 24 5.69 1.29 7.21
N GLU A 25 6.76 0.57 6.87
CA GLU A 25 7.66 -0.09 7.83
C GLU A 25 8.41 0.91 8.73
N HIS A 26 8.68 2.12 8.21
CA HIS A 26 9.35 3.20 8.95
C HIS A 26 8.39 4.08 9.79
N GLY A 27 7.14 3.62 10.00
CA GLY A 27 6.18 4.31 10.86
C GLY A 27 5.34 5.39 10.17
N TYR A 28 5.25 5.32 8.84
CA TYR A 28 4.24 6.07 8.09
C TYR A 28 2.97 5.22 7.94
N GLN A 29 1.83 5.88 7.84
CA GLN A 29 0.53 5.29 7.56
C GLN A 29 0.12 5.71 6.16
N LEU A 30 -0.18 4.74 5.30
CA LEU A 30 -0.72 5.03 3.98
C LEU A 30 -2.21 5.35 4.10
N GLU A 31 -2.63 6.47 3.55
CA GLU A 31 -4.03 6.90 3.50
C GLU A 31 -4.40 7.22 2.05
N THR A 32 -5.62 6.88 1.66
CA THR A 32 -6.20 7.27 0.37
C THR A 32 -7.57 7.87 0.59
N ASP A 33 -8.12 8.53 -0.44
CA ASP A 33 -9.55 8.81 -0.45
C ASP A 33 -10.37 7.50 -0.56
N SER A 34 -11.69 7.62 -0.36
CA SER A 34 -12.65 6.50 -0.40
C SER A 34 -12.71 5.77 -1.75
N LEU A 35 -12.14 6.31 -2.83
CA LEU A 35 -12.03 5.65 -4.14
C LEU A 35 -10.66 4.98 -4.33
N GLY A 36 -9.79 5.00 -3.32
CA GLY A 36 -8.42 4.52 -3.38
C GLY A 36 -7.47 5.48 -4.11
N GLY A 37 -7.91 6.72 -4.35
CA GLY A 37 -7.11 7.77 -4.98
C GLY A 37 -6.25 8.56 -4.01
N ASN A 38 -5.44 9.47 -4.55
CA ASN A 38 -4.62 10.43 -3.79
C ASN A 38 -3.87 9.80 -2.61
N PRO A 39 -2.96 8.83 -2.87
CA PRO A 39 -2.20 8.20 -1.79
C PRO A 39 -1.32 9.23 -1.07
N VAL A 40 -1.46 9.27 0.25
CA VAL A 40 -0.64 10.08 1.15
C VAL A 40 -0.02 9.19 2.22
N LEU A 41 1.19 9.54 2.64
CA LEU A 41 1.89 8.88 3.73
C LEU A 41 1.90 9.83 4.92
N ARG A 42 1.15 9.49 5.96
CA ARG A 42 1.09 10.27 7.21
C ARG A 42 1.96 9.64 8.26
N ARG A 43 2.95 10.39 8.76
CA ARG A 43 3.86 9.89 9.79
C ARG A 43 3.13 9.78 11.12
N LEU A 44 3.16 8.61 11.75
CA LEU A 44 2.46 8.38 13.02
C LEU A 44 3.04 9.19 14.20
N LYS A 45 4.28 9.65 14.09
CA LYS A 45 4.98 10.39 15.16
C LYS A 45 4.53 11.84 15.30
N ASP A 46 4.47 12.56 14.19
CA ASP A 46 4.31 14.02 14.15
C ASP A 46 3.23 14.47 13.17
N ASP A 47 2.48 13.50 12.62
CA ASP A 47 1.39 13.78 11.68
C ASP A 47 1.84 14.39 10.34
N GLU A 48 3.14 14.40 10.06
CA GLU A 48 3.74 14.85 8.79
C GLU A 48 3.14 14.08 7.61
N VAL A 49 2.52 14.81 6.68
CA VAL A 49 1.92 14.23 5.47
C VAL A 49 2.85 14.40 4.28
N VAL A 50 3.28 13.29 3.71
CA VAL A 50 4.09 13.23 2.50
C VAL A 50 3.23 12.71 1.35
N ARG A 51 3.30 13.39 0.20
CA ARG A 51 2.64 12.93 -1.04
C ARG A 51 3.66 12.20 -1.92
N PRO A 52 3.66 10.86 -1.95
CA PRO A 52 4.55 10.09 -2.80
C PRO A 52 4.29 10.39 -4.28
N ALA A 53 5.24 11.06 -4.95
CA ALA A 53 5.11 11.48 -6.35
C ALA A 53 4.94 10.30 -7.34
N SER A 54 5.44 9.12 -6.98
CA SER A 54 5.39 7.91 -7.83
C SER A 54 4.19 7.00 -7.53
N ALA A 55 3.46 7.25 -6.44
CA ALA A 55 2.33 6.41 -6.06
C ALA A 55 1.02 6.95 -6.63
N ASN A 56 0.19 6.06 -7.13
CA ASN A 56 -1.15 6.38 -7.61
C ASN A 56 -2.14 5.28 -7.19
N ARG A 57 -3.41 5.45 -7.57
CA ARG A 57 -4.48 4.49 -7.29
C ARG A 57 -4.13 3.06 -7.73
N ASN A 58 -3.44 2.89 -8.85
CA ASN A 58 -3.06 1.56 -9.35
C ASN A 58 -1.97 0.93 -8.49
N THR A 59 -1.07 1.73 -7.91
CA THR A 59 -0.07 1.28 -6.93
C THR A 59 -0.75 0.73 -5.67
N VAL A 60 -1.70 1.47 -5.10
CA VAL A 60 -2.44 1.05 -3.90
C VAL A 60 -3.28 -0.20 -4.20
N LYS A 61 -4.01 -0.20 -5.32
CA LYS A 61 -4.78 -1.36 -5.77
C LYS A 61 -3.90 -2.60 -5.96
N GLY A 62 -2.70 -2.43 -6.54
CA GLY A 62 -1.74 -3.52 -6.71
C GLY A 62 -1.29 -4.14 -5.38
N LEU A 63 -1.03 -3.30 -4.37
CA LEU A 63 -0.69 -3.76 -3.02
C LEU A 63 -1.86 -4.47 -2.34
N GLU A 64 -3.08 -3.97 -2.50
CA GLU A 64 -4.31 -4.56 -1.98
C GLU A 64 -4.60 -5.93 -2.63
N GLU A 65 -4.60 -6.02 -3.96
CA GLU A 65 -4.86 -7.27 -4.70
C GLU A 65 -3.83 -8.36 -4.40
N ARG A 66 -2.59 -7.96 -4.06
CA ARG A 66 -1.53 -8.85 -3.59
C ARG A 66 -1.60 -9.16 -2.10
N ALA A 67 -2.59 -8.60 -1.40
CA ALA A 67 -2.77 -8.71 0.04
C ALA A 67 -1.50 -8.31 0.83
N LEU A 68 -0.77 -7.30 0.36
CA LEU A 68 0.37 -6.72 1.09
C LEU A 68 -0.07 -5.60 2.03
N ILE A 69 -1.20 -4.97 1.72
CA ILE A 69 -1.90 -4.03 2.59
C ILE A 69 -3.34 -4.45 2.74
N VAL A 70 -3.95 -4.04 3.85
CA VAL A 70 -5.38 -4.23 4.12
C VAL A 70 -5.99 -2.90 4.56
N PRO A 71 -7.26 -2.64 4.21
CA PRO A 71 -7.97 -1.48 4.72
C PRO A 71 -8.15 -1.64 6.24
N GLY A 72 -7.71 -0.64 6.98
CA GLY A 72 -7.92 -0.46 8.41
C GLY A 72 -9.03 0.53 8.70
N ARG A 73 -9.41 0.64 9.99
CA ARG A 73 -10.30 1.71 10.44
C ARG A 73 -9.59 3.06 10.33
N GLY A 74 -10.06 3.89 9.40
CA GLY A 74 -9.68 5.29 9.30
C GLY A 74 -10.36 6.15 10.36
N ARG A 75 -9.76 7.31 10.63
CA ARG A 75 -10.34 8.34 11.50
C ARG A 75 -11.37 9.19 10.76
N GLU A 76 -11.20 9.38 9.45
CA GLU A 76 -12.06 10.24 8.63
C GLU A 76 -12.96 9.40 7.70
N PRO A 77 -14.25 9.73 7.59
CA PRO A 77 -15.24 8.93 6.85
C PRO A 77 -14.98 8.84 5.34
N LEU A 78 -14.17 9.76 4.80
CA LEU A 78 -13.81 9.82 3.37
C LEU A 78 -12.40 9.32 3.09
N THR A 79 -11.72 8.74 4.09
CA THR A 79 -10.35 8.23 3.94
C THR A 79 -10.29 6.74 4.25
N ILE A 80 -9.51 6.01 3.47
CA ILE A 80 -9.15 4.64 3.76
C ILE A 80 -7.73 4.66 4.30
N VAL A 81 -7.59 4.23 5.55
CA VAL A 81 -6.28 3.97 6.15
C VAL A 81 -5.85 2.58 5.74
N TRP A 82 -4.66 2.44 5.19
CA TRP A 82 -4.07 1.16 4.82
C TRP A 82 -3.02 0.74 5.84
N ARG A 83 -3.03 -0.54 6.19
CA ARG A 83 -2.04 -1.15 7.09
C ARG A 83 -1.31 -2.25 6.35
N LEU A 84 -0.03 -2.43 6.64
CA LEU A 84 0.71 -3.57 6.13
C LEU A 84 0.05 -4.85 6.64
N LYS A 85 -0.24 -5.76 5.72
CA LYS A 85 -0.63 -7.11 6.08
C LYS A 85 0.65 -7.82 6.49
N GLU A 86 0.82 -7.97 7.79
CA GLU A 86 1.94 -8.72 8.33
C GLU A 86 1.90 -10.13 7.73
N ALA A 87 2.93 -10.49 6.96
CA ALA A 87 3.07 -11.83 6.42
C ALA A 87 3.44 -12.78 7.56
N GLY A 88 2.45 -13.14 8.38
CA GLY A 88 2.57 -14.17 9.40
C GLY A 88 3.66 -13.93 10.45
N ARG A 89 3.64 -12.82 11.19
CA ARG A 89 4.21 -12.88 12.55
C ARG A 89 3.18 -13.62 13.40
N ARG A 90 3.40 -14.94 13.53
CA ARG A 90 2.79 -15.73 14.61
C ARG A 90 3.01 -14.97 15.91
N GLN A 91 1.91 -14.56 16.53
CA GLN A 91 1.90 -14.30 17.95
C GLN A 91 2.28 -15.62 18.63
N HIS A 92 3.35 -15.62 19.41
CA HIS A 92 3.78 -16.72 20.27
C HIS A 92 4.00 -16.19 21.68
#